data_AF-A0A937Z6U4-F1
#
_entry.id   AF-A0A937Z6U4-F1
#
_cell.length_a   1.000
_cell.length_b   1.000
_cell.length_c   1.000
_cell.angle_alpha   90.00
_cell.angle_beta   90.00
_cell.angle_gamma   90.00
#
_symmetry.space_group_name_H-M   'P 1'
#
loop_
_entity.id
_entity.type
_entity.pdbx_description
1 polymer ?
#
loop_
_entity_poly.entity_id
_entity_poly.type
_entity_poly.pdbx_seq_one_letter_code
_entity_poly.pdbx_strand_id
1 'polypeptide(L)'
;MSRTLDLPTVVHAMRLSPTLPRAWPAQRPALILAAGLLGWSAVTQPSGSRLLETRRFTVRYPSSARLQAEAIASEADPLAERLERELGVDLGARAEIVLCDSDREFDAAAGAAQPAWVVGVARPGLNRIALRLGSVKGLRRVTRHEVAHLLVGKALGEAEASAPRWLHEGAAKYYAADWTRNDRAALAEAVAGGRLPTIDELEEFPTHPAQGAGAYAASYVLVEYLVSLDASRGLSPFLTEIRRTGDTSRAFVRTYRLSQNEVEAGWHEAMATKTRTEPIAWAVETTIFLLLVIVFIFAYARVRRRSREIRRRMEEEELVAGLVEETLRREASGLGPKPRPSTDDERGAGG
;
A
#
# COMPACT_ATOMS: atom_id res chain seq x y z
N MET A 1 15.39 -16.00 92.75
CA MET A 1 14.76 -16.87 91.73
C MET A 1 15.24 -16.31 90.39
N SER A 2 16.42 -16.66 89.86
CA SER A 2 17.03 -17.99 89.71
C SER A 2 16.23 -18.83 88.71
N ARG A 3 16.81 -19.37 87.62
CA ARG A 3 18.25 -19.63 87.32
C ARG A 3 18.48 -19.82 85.80
N THR A 4 19.69 -19.49 85.32
CA THR A 4 20.50 -20.11 84.20
C THR A 4 19.80 -20.50 82.87
N LEU A 5 20.34 -20.18 81.68
CA LEU A 5 21.60 -20.69 81.06
C LEU A 5 21.59 -22.24 80.94
N ASP A 6 22.03 -22.89 79.84
CA ASP A 6 23.19 -22.61 78.97
C ASP A 6 23.07 -23.15 77.53
N LEU A 7 24.01 -22.73 76.66
CA LEU A 7 24.43 -23.44 75.43
C LEU A 7 25.62 -24.37 75.72
N PRO A 8 25.78 -25.50 75.00
CA PRO A 8 27.09 -26.11 74.79
C PRO A 8 27.69 -25.70 73.43
N THR A 9 28.98 -25.37 73.43
CA THR A 9 29.83 -25.10 72.25
C THR A 9 31.23 -25.69 72.53
N VAL A 10 32.14 -25.72 71.54
CA VAL A 10 33.61 -25.92 71.73
C VAL A 10 34.04 -27.37 72.10
N VAL A 11 35.16 -27.97 71.64
CA VAL A 11 36.22 -27.72 70.60
C VAL A 11 37.12 -29.02 70.53
N HIS A 12 38.13 -29.31 69.69
CA HIS A 12 38.87 -28.66 68.58
C HIS A 12 39.43 -29.70 67.55
N ALA A 13 40.76 -29.75 67.33
CA ALA A 13 41.54 -30.72 66.53
C ALA A 13 41.19 -30.80 65.02
N MET A 14 41.61 -29.88 64.14
CA MET A 14 42.89 -29.16 63.99
C MET A 14 44.10 -30.06 63.61
N ARG A 15 44.43 -30.09 62.31
CA ARG A 15 45.80 -30.25 61.78
C ARG A 15 45.98 -29.32 60.56
N LEU A 16 47.23 -28.93 60.30
CA LEU A 16 47.59 -27.85 59.38
C LEU A 16 48.17 -28.34 58.04
N SER A 17 48.31 -27.39 57.12
CA SER A 17 48.85 -27.42 55.75
C SER A 17 50.38 -27.75 55.71
N PRO A 18 51.12 -27.61 54.56
CA PRO A 18 50.74 -27.23 53.19
C PRO A 18 51.39 -28.05 52.06
N THR A 19 51.04 -27.75 50.80
CA THR A 19 52.00 -27.74 49.66
C THR A 19 51.45 -26.91 48.49
N LEU A 20 52.33 -26.22 47.77
CA LEU A 20 52.05 -25.49 46.51
C LEU A 20 52.72 -26.21 45.32
N PRO A 21 52.84 -25.59 44.13
CA PRO A 21 51.84 -25.65 43.08
C PRO A 21 52.30 -26.52 41.90
N ARG A 22 51.36 -27.08 41.11
CA ARG A 22 51.71 -27.84 39.90
C ARG A 22 51.66 -26.94 38.66
N ALA A 23 52.78 -26.86 37.94
CA ALA A 23 52.98 -25.90 36.85
C ALA A 23 52.15 -26.21 35.60
N TRP A 24 51.74 -25.14 34.90
CA TRP A 24 51.18 -25.20 33.55
C TRP A 24 52.31 -25.47 32.54
N PRO A 25 52.23 -26.52 31.70
CA PRO A 25 53.19 -26.69 30.61
C PRO A 25 52.84 -25.74 29.46
N ALA A 26 53.70 -24.76 29.19
CA ALA A 26 53.61 -23.98 27.96
C ALA A 26 54.07 -24.86 26.77
N GLN A 27 53.18 -25.05 25.79
CA GLN A 27 53.55 -25.61 24.48
C GLN A 27 53.13 -24.66 23.35
N ARG A 28 53.77 -24.83 22.20
CA ARG A 28 53.98 -23.78 21.18
C ARG A 28 52.78 -23.59 20.24
N PRO A 29 52.64 -22.41 19.61
CA PRO A 29 51.51 -22.10 18.74
C PRO A 29 51.48 -22.99 17.49
N ALA A 30 50.32 -23.58 17.22
CA ALA A 30 50.03 -24.20 15.93
C ALA A 30 49.61 -23.10 14.93
N LEU A 31 50.44 -22.87 13.91
CA LEU A 31 50.09 -22.05 12.75
C LEU A 31 49.04 -22.81 11.90
N ILE A 32 47.76 -22.62 12.22
CA ILE A 32 46.67 -23.02 11.32
C ILE A 32 46.53 -21.92 10.26
N LEU A 33 46.84 -22.27 9.01
CA LEU A 33 46.60 -21.42 7.85
C LEU A 33 45.10 -21.14 7.74
N ALA A 34 44.71 -19.89 7.99
CA ALA A 34 43.36 -19.38 7.71
C ALA A 34 43.17 -19.19 6.19
N ALA A 35 43.16 -20.30 5.45
CA ALA A 35 42.79 -20.32 4.05
C ALA A 35 41.34 -19.85 3.91
N GLY A 36 41.14 -18.75 3.18
CA GLY A 36 39.88 -18.03 3.18
C GLY A 36 38.73 -18.83 2.56
N LEU A 37 37.72 -19.13 3.36
CA LEU A 37 36.37 -19.41 2.88
C LEU A 37 35.47 -18.26 3.32
N LEU A 38 35.33 -17.26 2.44
CA LEU A 38 34.18 -16.36 2.46
C LEU A 38 32.94 -17.22 2.21
N GLY A 39 32.31 -17.65 3.30
CA GLY A 39 31.10 -18.47 3.30
C GLY A 39 29.90 -17.70 2.78
N TRP A 40 29.88 -17.44 1.47
CA TRP A 40 28.68 -17.05 0.75
C TRP A 40 27.65 -18.14 1.03
N SER A 41 26.66 -17.83 1.86
CA SER A 41 25.57 -18.75 2.15
C SER A 41 24.73 -18.86 0.88
N ALA A 42 25.10 -19.82 0.04
CA ALA A 42 24.41 -20.12 -1.20
C ALA A 42 22.99 -20.54 -0.83
N VAL A 43 22.05 -19.60 -0.94
CA VAL A 43 20.61 -19.87 -0.84
C VAL A 43 20.32 -20.98 -1.83
N THR A 44 19.97 -22.15 -1.31
CA THR A 44 19.72 -23.35 -2.10
C THR A 44 18.48 -23.11 -2.95
N GLN A 45 18.69 -22.62 -4.18
CA GLN A 45 17.60 -22.25 -5.08
C GLN A 45 16.71 -23.48 -5.31
N PRO A 46 15.42 -23.44 -4.93
CA PRO A 46 14.51 -24.52 -5.28
C PRO A 46 14.43 -24.59 -6.81
N SER A 47 14.53 -25.81 -7.33
CA SER A 47 14.68 -26.10 -8.77
C SER A 47 13.49 -25.54 -9.56
N GLY A 48 13.73 -24.46 -10.32
CA GLY A 48 12.70 -23.75 -11.08
C GLY A 48 12.42 -22.31 -10.61
N SER A 49 13.00 -21.88 -9.49
CA SER A 49 13.01 -20.46 -9.10
C SER A 49 13.95 -19.61 -9.98
N ARG A 50 13.68 -18.30 -10.03
CA ARG A 50 14.43 -17.27 -10.75
C ARG A 50 14.63 -16.05 -9.84
N LEU A 51 15.60 -15.20 -10.21
CA LEU A 51 15.85 -13.91 -9.59
C LEU A 51 15.55 -12.78 -10.57
N LEU A 52 15.01 -11.67 -10.05
CA LEU A 52 14.89 -10.38 -10.72
C LEU A 52 15.51 -9.34 -9.79
N GLU A 53 16.64 -8.76 -10.19
CA GLU A 53 17.31 -7.72 -9.41
C GLU A 53 16.81 -6.33 -9.79
N THR A 54 16.70 -5.46 -8.79
CA THR A 54 16.31 -4.04 -8.89
C THR A 54 17.35 -3.16 -8.20
N ARG A 55 17.06 -1.91 -7.85
CA ARG A 55 18.02 -1.09 -7.08
C ARG A 55 18.06 -1.48 -5.60
N ARG A 56 16.91 -1.58 -4.92
CA ARG A 56 16.79 -1.92 -3.49
C ARG A 56 16.45 -3.37 -3.21
N PHE A 57 15.92 -4.12 -4.19
CA PHE A 57 15.41 -5.48 -3.96
C PHE A 57 15.98 -6.53 -4.90
N THR A 58 16.08 -7.76 -4.40
CA THR A 58 16.21 -8.97 -5.22
C THR A 58 14.92 -9.78 -5.05
N VAL A 59 14.12 -9.86 -6.11
CA VAL A 59 12.85 -10.60 -6.13
C VAL A 59 13.13 -12.04 -6.57
N ARG A 60 12.87 -13.01 -5.69
CA ARG A 60 12.96 -14.45 -5.97
C ARG A 60 11.56 -15.00 -6.23
N TYR A 61 11.35 -15.69 -7.35
CA TYR A 61 10.02 -16.10 -7.83
C TYR A 61 10.06 -17.42 -8.61
N PRO A 62 8.98 -18.22 -8.65
CA PRO A 62 8.90 -19.40 -9.52
C PRO A 62 8.86 -19.00 -11.00
N SER A 63 9.44 -19.80 -11.89
CA SER A 63 9.56 -19.48 -13.34
C SER A 63 8.24 -19.11 -14.04
N SER A 64 7.10 -19.58 -13.52
CA SER A 64 5.74 -19.26 -13.98
C SER A 64 5.30 -17.82 -13.70
N ALA A 65 5.83 -17.19 -12.64
CA ALA A 65 5.29 -15.96 -12.06
C ALA A 65 6.07 -14.69 -12.47
N ARG A 66 6.60 -14.65 -13.69
CA ARG A 66 7.44 -13.53 -14.17
C ARG A 66 6.70 -12.18 -14.14
N LEU A 67 5.45 -12.15 -14.61
CA LEU A 67 4.64 -10.91 -14.65
C LEU A 67 4.33 -10.38 -13.24
N GLN A 68 4.19 -11.29 -12.27
CA GLN A 68 4.04 -10.97 -10.86
C GLN A 68 5.34 -10.37 -10.29
N ALA A 69 6.50 -10.97 -10.57
CA ALA A 69 7.80 -10.47 -10.12
C ALA A 69 8.11 -9.07 -10.70
N GLU A 70 7.85 -8.86 -12.00
CA GLU A 70 8.01 -7.54 -12.65
C GLU A 70 7.02 -6.51 -12.07
N ALA A 71 5.81 -6.92 -11.69
CA ALA A 71 4.86 -6.05 -11.01
C ALA A 71 5.31 -5.66 -9.59
N ILE A 72 5.78 -6.63 -8.79
CA ILE A 72 6.36 -6.43 -7.44
C ILE A 72 7.52 -5.43 -7.53
N ALA A 73 8.48 -5.68 -8.42
CA ALA A 73 9.63 -4.80 -8.65
C ALA A 73 9.22 -3.35 -8.96
N SER A 74 8.20 -3.16 -9.81
CA SER A 74 7.74 -1.82 -10.21
C SER A 74 7.02 -1.01 -9.11
N GLU A 75 6.60 -1.65 -8.01
CA GLU A 75 6.01 -0.96 -6.84
C GLU A 75 7.04 -0.78 -5.71
N ALA A 76 7.89 -1.79 -5.48
CA ALA A 76 8.78 -1.84 -4.34
C ALA A 76 9.90 -0.79 -4.42
N ASP A 77 10.60 -0.70 -5.55
CA ASP A 77 11.78 0.15 -5.71
C ASP A 77 11.47 1.66 -5.56
N PRO A 78 10.40 2.21 -6.17
CA PRO A 78 10.02 3.62 -5.99
C PRO A 78 9.44 3.92 -4.60
N LEU A 79 8.71 2.98 -4.00
CA LEU A 79 8.16 3.17 -2.65
C LEU A 79 9.28 3.17 -1.61
N ALA A 80 10.19 2.19 -1.65
CA ALA A 80 11.32 2.14 -0.74
C ALA A 80 12.14 3.43 -0.82
N GLU A 81 12.48 3.92 -2.03
CA GLU A 81 13.21 5.18 -2.18
C GLU A 81 12.51 6.38 -1.52
N ARG A 82 11.17 6.42 -1.58
CA ARG A 82 10.40 7.46 -0.91
C ARG A 82 10.47 7.31 0.61
N LEU A 83 10.28 6.10 1.14
CA LEU A 83 10.28 5.84 2.58
C LEU A 83 11.67 5.93 3.22
N GLU A 84 12.74 5.61 2.49
CA GLU A 84 14.13 5.86 2.89
C GLU A 84 14.31 7.36 3.24
N ARG A 85 13.80 8.26 2.39
CA ARG A 85 13.81 9.71 2.61
C ARG A 85 12.83 10.18 3.69
N GLU A 86 11.57 9.73 3.66
CA GLU A 86 10.52 10.18 4.58
C GLU A 86 10.72 9.69 6.02
N LEU A 87 11.36 8.53 6.22
CA LEU A 87 11.64 7.97 7.55
C LEU A 87 13.07 8.25 8.04
N GLY A 88 14.00 8.63 7.16
CA GLY A 88 15.41 8.85 7.51
C GLY A 88 16.16 7.55 7.76
N VAL A 89 15.94 6.55 6.91
CA VAL A 89 16.51 5.18 7.03
C VAL A 89 17.05 4.68 5.70
N ASP A 90 17.84 3.61 5.74
CA ASP A 90 18.44 2.96 4.57
C ASP A 90 18.18 1.44 4.66
N LEU A 91 17.89 0.79 3.54
CA LEU A 91 17.71 -0.67 3.50
C LEU A 91 19.03 -1.46 3.66
N GLY A 92 20.17 -0.81 3.44
CA GLY A 92 21.51 -1.37 3.47
C GLY A 92 21.83 -2.16 2.20
N ALA A 93 22.13 -3.44 2.35
CA ALA A 93 22.16 -4.36 1.22
C ALA A 93 20.74 -4.54 0.64
N ARG A 94 20.64 -5.00 -0.62
CA ARG A 94 19.33 -5.27 -1.22
C ARG A 94 18.49 -6.22 -0.37
N ALA A 95 17.22 -5.87 -0.16
CA ALA A 95 16.26 -6.71 0.54
C ALA A 95 15.75 -7.86 -0.37
N GLU A 96 15.52 -9.04 0.20
CA GLU A 96 14.93 -10.17 -0.55
C GLU A 96 13.40 -10.08 -0.54
N ILE A 97 12.75 -10.13 -1.71
CA ILE A 97 11.31 -10.39 -1.79
C ILE A 97 11.11 -11.80 -2.32
N VAL A 98 10.56 -12.69 -1.52
CA VAL A 98 10.23 -14.06 -1.92
C VAL A 98 8.77 -14.13 -2.35
N LEU A 99 8.51 -14.45 -3.60
CA LEU A 99 7.21 -14.82 -4.11
C LEU A 99 7.07 -16.35 -4.08
N CYS A 100 6.27 -16.85 -3.14
CA CYS A 100 6.20 -18.25 -2.76
C CYS A 100 5.14 -19.03 -3.56
N ASP A 101 5.53 -20.19 -4.10
CA ASP A 101 4.66 -21.07 -4.90
C ASP A 101 3.85 -22.05 -4.02
N SER A 102 4.16 -22.13 -2.72
CA SER A 102 3.47 -22.99 -1.76
C SER A 102 3.48 -22.42 -0.34
N ASP A 103 2.51 -22.82 0.48
CA ASP A 103 2.41 -22.39 1.88
C ASP A 103 3.66 -22.78 2.69
N ARG A 104 4.24 -23.95 2.43
CA ARG A 104 5.50 -24.39 3.06
C ARG A 104 6.69 -23.49 2.72
N GLU A 105 6.75 -22.95 1.50
CA GLU A 105 7.78 -21.96 1.13
C GLU A 105 7.51 -20.62 1.82
N PHE A 106 6.23 -20.20 1.90
CA PHE A 106 5.83 -18.97 2.57
C PHE A 106 6.15 -18.99 4.06
N ASP A 107 5.80 -20.05 4.77
CA ASP A 107 6.09 -20.23 6.19
C ASP A 107 7.61 -20.24 6.47
N ALA A 108 8.39 -20.86 5.59
CA ALA A 108 9.86 -20.88 5.68
C ALA A 108 10.49 -19.51 5.36
N ALA A 109 9.93 -18.75 4.42
CA ALA A 109 10.40 -17.40 4.08
C ALA A 109 10.01 -16.37 5.15
N ALA A 110 8.81 -16.48 5.71
CA ALA A 110 8.30 -15.69 6.83
C ALA A 110 8.97 -16.06 8.17
N GLY A 111 9.50 -17.28 8.30
CA GLY A 111 10.23 -17.78 9.46
C GLY A 111 9.37 -18.36 10.59
N ALA A 112 8.06 -18.57 10.34
CA ALA A 112 7.10 -19.21 11.23
C ALA A 112 5.84 -19.57 10.42
N ALA A 113 5.08 -20.59 10.84
CA ALA A 113 3.84 -20.97 10.17
C ALA A 113 2.80 -19.83 10.18
N GLN A 114 2.25 -19.47 9.02
CA GLN A 114 1.33 -18.35 8.86
C GLN A 114 -0.09 -18.81 8.53
N PRO A 115 -1.13 -18.21 9.13
CA PRO A 115 -2.52 -18.45 8.73
C PRO A 115 -2.75 -18.25 7.22
N ALA A 116 -3.65 -19.03 6.63
CA ALA A 116 -3.94 -18.99 5.19
C ALA A 116 -4.48 -17.63 4.69
N TRP A 117 -5.00 -16.78 5.58
CA TRP A 117 -5.43 -15.41 5.26
C TRP A 117 -4.28 -14.40 5.21
N VAL A 118 -3.10 -14.72 5.76
CA VAL A 118 -1.88 -13.90 5.65
C VAL A 118 -1.29 -14.10 4.26
N VAL A 119 -1.25 -13.03 3.45
CA VAL A 119 -0.77 -13.06 2.06
C VAL A 119 0.62 -12.45 1.86
N GLY A 120 1.12 -11.71 2.85
CA GLY A 120 2.45 -11.12 2.90
C GLY A 120 2.97 -11.08 4.34
N VAL A 121 4.29 -11.11 4.52
CA VAL A 121 4.98 -10.87 5.79
C VAL A 121 6.33 -10.20 5.54
N ALA A 122 6.51 -8.97 6.03
CA ALA A 122 7.81 -8.34 6.19
C ALA A 122 8.56 -8.87 7.43
N ARG A 123 9.88 -9.02 7.33
CA ARG A 123 10.80 -9.34 8.45
C ARG A 123 11.97 -8.33 8.44
N PRO A 124 11.84 -7.16 9.11
CA PRO A 124 12.84 -6.07 9.09
C PRO A 124 14.26 -6.51 9.47
N GLY A 125 14.39 -7.34 10.51
CA GLY A 125 15.66 -7.90 10.97
C GLY A 125 16.32 -8.91 10.01
N LEU A 126 15.56 -9.52 9.09
CA LEU A 126 16.08 -10.41 8.04
C LEU A 126 16.28 -9.70 6.69
N ASN A 127 15.91 -8.42 6.60
CA ASN A 127 15.82 -7.66 5.35
C ASN A 127 15.01 -8.38 4.26
N ARG A 128 13.93 -9.07 4.65
CA ARG A 128 13.15 -9.95 3.78
C ARG A 128 11.67 -9.61 3.82
N ILE A 129 11.00 -9.80 2.68
CA ILE A 129 9.54 -9.90 2.56
C ILE A 129 9.20 -11.27 1.98
N ALA A 130 8.20 -11.95 2.54
CA ALA A 130 7.55 -13.12 1.93
C ALA A 130 6.18 -12.71 1.37
N LEU A 131 5.79 -13.25 0.22
CA LEU A 131 4.50 -13.02 -0.46
C LEU A 131 3.96 -14.37 -0.98
N ARG A 132 2.69 -14.70 -0.72
CA ARG A 132 2.04 -15.83 -1.42
C ARG A 132 1.75 -15.43 -2.87
N LEU A 133 1.72 -16.39 -3.80
CA LEU A 133 1.27 -16.13 -5.17
C LEU A 133 -0.17 -15.57 -5.20
N GLY A 134 -0.42 -14.70 -6.19
CA GLY A 134 -1.72 -14.07 -6.38
C GLY A 134 -1.83 -13.29 -7.68
N SER A 135 -2.94 -12.58 -7.85
CA SER A 135 -3.14 -11.69 -9.00
C SER A 135 -2.17 -10.50 -8.97
N VAL A 136 -1.75 -10.02 -10.15
CA VAL A 136 -0.87 -8.85 -10.29
C VAL A 136 -1.41 -7.62 -9.52
N LYS A 137 -2.73 -7.37 -9.56
CA LYS A 137 -3.36 -6.26 -8.82
C LYS A 137 -3.29 -6.47 -7.30
N GLY A 138 -3.49 -7.70 -6.82
CA GLY A 138 -3.36 -8.04 -5.41
C GLY A 138 -1.93 -7.87 -4.92
N LEU A 139 -0.96 -8.45 -5.63
CA LEU A 139 0.46 -8.36 -5.29
C LEU A 139 0.96 -6.91 -5.28
N ARG A 140 0.59 -6.07 -6.26
CA ARG A 140 0.94 -4.64 -6.23
C ARG A 140 0.53 -3.94 -4.93
N ARG A 141 -0.68 -4.22 -4.43
CA ARG A 141 -1.20 -3.69 -3.16
C ARG A 141 -0.43 -4.25 -1.95
N VAL A 142 -0.25 -5.57 -1.88
CA VAL A 142 0.43 -6.24 -0.75
C VAL A 142 1.91 -5.84 -0.70
N THR A 143 2.62 -5.81 -1.83
CA THR A 143 4.02 -5.35 -1.88
C THR A 143 4.20 -3.95 -1.31
N ARG A 144 3.29 -3.00 -1.58
CA ARG A 144 3.39 -1.68 -0.96
C ARG A 144 3.21 -1.72 0.57
N HIS A 145 2.32 -2.57 1.07
CA HIS A 145 2.09 -2.76 2.50
C HIS A 145 3.32 -3.41 3.18
N GLU A 146 3.86 -4.50 2.63
CA GLU A 146 5.04 -5.16 3.19
C GLU A 146 6.31 -4.31 3.10
N VAL A 147 6.49 -3.53 2.03
CA VAL A 147 7.61 -2.57 1.93
C VAL A 147 7.46 -1.46 2.97
N ALA A 148 6.24 -1.00 3.25
CA ALA A 148 6.01 -0.04 4.32
C ALA A 148 6.32 -0.64 5.71
N HIS A 149 5.86 -1.86 6.03
CA HIS A 149 6.26 -2.59 7.24
C HIS A 149 7.78 -2.74 7.35
N LEU A 150 8.45 -3.14 6.26
CA LEU A 150 9.90 -3.34 6.22
C LEU A 150 10.65 -2.05 6.61
N LEU A 151 10.27 -0.91 6.04
CA LEU A 151 10.93 0.39 6.27
C LEU A 151 10.56 1.02 7.63
N VAL A 152 9.31 0.88 8.08
CA VAL A 152 8.88 1.29 9.44
C VAL A 152 9.64 0.49 10.50
N GLY A 153 9.81 -0.83 10.30
CA GLY A 153 10.64 -1.67 11.16
C GLY A 153 12.11 -1.28 11.18
N LYS A 154 12.71 -0.84 10.05
CA LYS A 154 14.06 -0.25 10.05
C LYS A 154 14.13 1.03 10.90
N ALA A 155 13.09 1.86 10.86
CA ALA A 155 13.04 3.09 11.65
C ALA A 155 12.93 2.81 13.16
N LEU A 156 12.11 1.82 13.55
CA LEU A 156 11.96 1.36 14.94
C LEU A 156 13.19 0.61 15.48
N GLY A 157 13.93 -0.11 14.62
CA GLY A 157 15.15 -0.82 15.01
C GLY A 157 14.88 -1.91 16.04
N GLU A 158 15.62 -1.92 17.15
CA GLU A 158 15.43 -2.91 18.23
C GLU A 158 14.08 -2.78 18.96
N ALA A 159 13.41 -1.62 18.88
CA ALA A 159 12.07 -1.39 19.43
C ALA A 159 10.94 -1.88 18.50
N GLU A 160 11.25 -2.48 17.34
CA GLU A 160 10.27 -2.98 16.37
C GLU A 160 9.32 -4.02 17.00
N ALA A 161 9.87 -4.95 17.78
CA ALA A 161 9.09 -6.01 18.46
C ALA A 161 8.31 -5.53 19.71
N SER A 162 8.55 -4.31 20.19
CA SER A 162 7.83 -3.71 21.33
C SER A 162 6.96 -2.50 20.94
N ALA A 163 6.99 -2.08 19.68
CA ALA A 163 6.09 -1.03 19.17
C ALA A 163 4.65 -1.57 19.05
N PRO A 164 3.63 -0.76 19.39
CA PRO A 164 2.26 -1.24 19.46
C PRO A 164 1.71 -1.59 18.08
N ARG A 165 0.85 -2.60 18.01
CA ARG A 165 0.40 -3.17 16.72
C ARG A 165 -0.36 -2.16 15.85
N TRP A 166 -1.07 -1.21 16.45
CA TRP A 166 -1.70 -0.12 15.69
C TRP A 166 -0.71 0.73 14.89
N LEU A 167 0.51 0.92 15.39
CA LEU A 167 1.53 1.73 14.73
C LEU A 167 2.09 1.00 13.51
N HIS A 168 2.37 -0.29 13.64
CA HIS A 168 2.77 -1.15 12.52
C HIS A 168 1.70 -1.16 11.42
N GLU A 169 0.49 -1.62 11.76
CA GLU A 169 -0.60 -1.81 10.79
C GLU A 169 -1.08 -0.48 10.17
N GLY A 170 -1.16 0.57 11.00
CA GLY A 170 -1.56 1.92 10.61
C GLY A 170 -0.52 2.60 9.71
N ALA A 171 0.77 2.57 10.08
CA ALA A 171 1.82 3.16 9.26
C ALA A 171 2.03 2.38 7.95
N ALA A 172 1.92 1.06 7.98
CA ALA A 172 1.99 0.25 6.77
C ALA A 172 0.84 0.55 5.80
N LYS A 173 -0.41 0.73 6.28
CA LYS A 173 -1.51 1.18 5.42
C LYS A 173 -1.33 2.64 4.96
N TYR A 174 -0.86 3.54 5.82
CA TYR A 174 -0.62 4.95 5.50
C TYR A 174 0.40 5.10 4.37
N TYR A 175 1.62 4.57 4.56
CA TYR A 175 2.71 4.69 3.60
C TYR A 175 2.47 3.86 2.32
N ALA A 176 1.69 2.78 2.36
CA ALA A 176 1.24 2.06 1.16
C ALA A 176 0.13 2.75 0.36
N ALA A 177 -0.45 3.84 0.90
CA ALA A 177 -1.67 4.49 0.44
C ALA A 177 -2.88 3.53 0.35
N ASP A 178 -2.99 2.61 1.31
CA ASP A 178 -4.03 1.58 1.34
C ASP A 178 -5.28 2.03 2.12
N TRP A 179 -6.00 3.01 1.57
CA TRP A 179 -7.25 3.52 2.14
C TRP A 179 -8.46 3.08 1.29
N THR A 180 -9.03 1.91 1.61
CA THR A 180 -10.03 1.23 0.78
C THR A 180 -11.47 1.64 1.11
N ARG A 181 -12.43 1.23 0.26
CA ARG A 181 -13.87 1.39 0.52
C ARG A 181 -14.33 0.67 1.78
N ASN A 182 -13.70 -0.44 2.14
CA ASN A 182 -14.04 -1.20 3.34
C ASN A 182 -13.52 -0.49 4.60
N ASP A 183 -12.31 0.08 4.56
CA ASP A 183 -11.78 0.87 5.67
C ASP A 183 -12.65 2.12 5.92
N ARG A 184 -13.08 2.79 4.84
CA ARG A 184 -14.01 3.93 4.89
C ARG A 184 -15.37 3.56 5.51
N ALA A 185 -15.92 2.41 5.14
CA ALA A 185 -17.19 1.92 5.69
C ALA A 185 -17.06 1.56 7.18
N ALA A 186 -15.99 0.85 7.57
CA ALA A 186 -15.75 0.47 8.95
C ALA A 186 -15.47 1.68 9.86
N LEU A 187 -14.77 2.72 9.35
CA LEU A 187 -14.61 3.99 10.07
C LEU A 187 -15.95 4.70 10.27
N ALA A 188 -16.77 4.79 9.21
CA ALA A 188 -18.08 5.43 9.29
C ALA A 188 -19.04 4.69 10.25
N GLU A 189 -18.99 3.36 10.28
CA GLU A 189 -19.74 2.53 11.22
C GLU A 189 -19.29 2.77 12.67
N ALA A 190 -17.97 2.80 12.94
CA ALA A 190 -17.43 3.08 14.28
C ALA A 190 -17.80 4.49 14.78
N VAL A 191 -17.73 5.50 13.91
CA VAL A 191 -18.14 6.88 14.21
C VAL A 191 -19.65 6.98 14.44
N ALA A 192 -20.47 6.35 13.61
CA ALA A 192 -21.92 6.36 13.73
C ALA A 192 -22.44 5.58 14.95
N GLY A 193 -21.74 4.50 15.35
CA GLY A 193 -22.03 3.73 16.55
C GLY A 193 -21.63 4.41 17.86
N GLY A 194 -20.94 5.55 17.81
CA GLY A 194 -20.56 6.34 18.99
C GLY A 194 -19.53 5.70 19.92
N ARG A 195 -18.99 4.52 19.57
CA ARG A 195 -17.97 3.80 20.35
C ARG A 195 -16.64 3.80 19.58
N LEU A 196 -15.99 4.96 19.56
CA LEU A 196 -14.63 5.10 19.05
C LEU A 196 -13.67 4.31 19.97
N PRO A 197 -12.67 3.61 19.40
CA PRO A 197 -11.66 2.94 20.21
C PRO A 197 -10.72 3.93 20.89
N THR A 198 -10.22 3.59 22.08
CA THR A 198 -9.06 4.25 22.68
C THR A 198 -7.75 3.80 22.02
N ILE A 199 -6.65 4.50 22.29
CA ILE A 199 -5.31 4.09 21.83
C ILE A 199 -4.90 2.77 22.51
N ASP A 200 -5.27 2.56 23.77
CA ASP A 200 -4.99 1.33 24.52
C ASP A 200 -5.78 0.12 23.99
N GLU A 201 -7.07 0.30 23.62
CA GLU A 201 -7.86 -0.73 22.92
C GLU A 201 -7.26 -1.14 21.57
N LEU A 202 -6.47 -0.26 20.93
CA LEU A 202 -5.74 -0.56 19.70
C LEU A 202 -4.38 -1.24 19.95
N GLU A 203 -3.91 -1.36 21.19
CA GLU A 203 -2.78 -2.25 21.53
C GLU A 203 -3.24 -3.71 21.63
N GLU A 204 -4.46 -3.98 22.13
CA GLU A 204 -5.14 -5.30 22.11
C GLU A 204 -5.69 -5.69 20.72
N PHE A 205 -4.97 -5.31 19.65
CA PHE A 205 -5.43 -5.31 18.26
C PHE A 205 -5.92 -6.70 17.78
N PRO A 206 -7.15 -6.83 17.23
CA PRO A 206 -7.74 -8.12 16.85
C PRO A 206 -6.88 -9.00 15.93
N THR A 207 -6.83 -10.31 16.22
CA THR A 207 -5.99 -11.28 15.49
C THR A 207 -6.51 -11.68 14.12
N HIS A 208 -7.75 -11.33 13.74
CA HIS A 208 -8.34 -11.71 12.45
C HIS A 208 -8.82 -10.49 11.63
N PRO A 209 -8.44 -10.32 10.35
CA PRO A 209 -8.76 -9.12 9.57
C PRO A 209 -10.25 -8.79 9.46
N ALA A 210 -11.11 -9.81 9.32
CA ALA A 210 -12.56 -9.60 9.22
C ALA A 210 -13.22 -9.16 10.55
N GLN A 211 -12.52 -9.29 11.68
CA GLN A 211 -12.96 -8.80 13.00
C GLN A 211 -12.28 -7.47 13.35
N GLY A 212 -11.07 -7.23 12.83
CA GLY A 212 -10.27 -6.02 13.08
C GLY A 212 -10.44 -4.88 12.07
N ALA A 213 -11.35 -4.97 11.08
CA ALA A 213 -11.44 -3.98 10.00
C ALA A 213 -11.60 -2.52 10.50
N GLY A 214 -12.37 -2.30 11.57
CA GLY A 214 -12.47 -1.00 12.24
C GLY A 214 -11.16 -0.55 12.89
N ALA A 215 -10.43 -1.46 13.53
CA ALA A 215 -9.10 -1.17 14.11
C ALA A 215 -8.07 -0.81 13.02
N TYR A 216 -8.02 -1.55 11.91
CA TYR A 216 -7.17 -1.21 10.76
C TYR A 216 -7.48 0.19 10.19
N ALA A 217 -8.77 0.54 10.09
CA ALA A 217 -9.19 1.84 9.60
C ALA A 217 -8.87 2.98 10.59
N ALA A 218 -9.15 2.76 11.89
CA ALA A 218 -8.89 3.73 12.94
C ALA A 218 -7.38 3.99 13.11
N SER A 219 -6.54 2.95 13.06
CA SER A 219 -5.07 3.06 13.10
C SER A 219 -4.47 3.78 11.89
N TYR A 220 -5.04 3.62 10.69
CA TYR A 220 -4.65 4.42 9.53
C TYR A 220 -4.89 5.91 9.81
N VAL A 221 -6.06 6.27 10.36
CA VAL A 221 -6.40 7.66 10.68
C VAL A 221 -5.58 8.20 11.86
N LEU A 222 -5.17 7.35 12.81
CA LEU A 222 -4.25 7.74 13.89
C LEU A 222 -2.88 8.14 13.32
N VAL A 223 -2.31 7.33 12.42
CA VAL A 223 -1.02 7.68 11.79
C VAL A 223 -1.16 8.87 10.84
N GLU A 224 -2.25 8.98 10.09
CA GLU A 224 -2.55 10.15 9.26
C GLU A 224 -2.65 11.44 10.11
N TYR A 225 -3.32 11.38 11.26
CA TYR A 225 -3.39 12.49 12.21
C TYR A 225 -2.02 12.85 12.78
N LEU A 226 -1.24 11.87 13.25
CA LEU A 226 0.12 12.08 13.77
C LEU A 226 1.06 12.69 12.71
N VAL A 227 0.95 12.27 11.45
CA VAL A 227 1.68 12.89 10.33
C VAL A 227 1.17 14.30 10.04
N SER A 228 -0.12 14.61 10.22
CA SER A 228 -0.65 15.97 10.06
C SER A 228 -0.13 16.97 11.11
N LEU A 229 0.19 16.49 12.33
CA LEU A 229 0.79 17.32 13.39
C LEU A 229 2.21 17.80 13.06
N ASP A 230 2.93 17.09 12.19
CA ASP A 230 4.20 17.54 11.61
C ASP A 230 4.33 17.07 10.15
N ALA A 231 3.59 17.72 9.26
CA ALA A 231 3.62 17.41 7.83
C ALA A 231 4.99 17.67 7.17
N SER A 232 5.96 18.28 7.89
CA SER A 232 7.30 18.58 7.37
C SER A 232 8.31 17.44 7.59
N ARG A 233 8.13 16.64 8.65
CA ARG A 233 8.99 15.50 9.01
C ARG A 233 8.25 14.17 9.09
N GLY A 234 6.92 14.20 8.99
CA GLY A 234 6.05 13.03 9.09
C GLY A 234 6.28 12.24 10.38
N LEU A 235 6.23 10.92 10.28
CA LEU A 235 6.34 10.03 11.43
C LEU A 235 7.79 9.79 11.90
N SER A 236 8.81 10.20 11.13
CA SER A 236 10.23 9.92 11.43
C SER A 236 10.67 10.34 12.84
N PRO A 237 10.32 11.55 13.35
CA PRO A 237 10.70 11.94 14.71
C PRO A 237 10.01 11.10 15.79
N PHE A 238 8.78 10.64 15.53
CA PHE A 238 8.01 9.80 16.46
C PHE A 238 8.57 8.36 16.51
N LEU A 239 8.84 7.74 15.36
CA LEU A 239 9.51 6.43 15.31
C LEU A 239 10.91 6.48 15.94
N THR A 240 11.64 7.58 15.73
CA THR A 240 12.96 7.81 16.35
C THR A 240 12.86 7.89 17.88
N GLU A 241 11.84 8.58 18.41
CA GLU A 241 11.62 8.66 19.85
C GLU A 241 11.16 7.33 20.44
N ILE A 242 10.31 6.54 19.76
CA ILE A 242 9.98 5.16 20.17
C ILE A 242 11.24 4.30 20.21
N ARG A 243 12.06 4.28 19.14
CA ARG A 243 13.34 3.56 19.11
C ARG A 243 14.26 3.93 20.28
N ARG A 244 14.25 5.21 20.68
CA ARG A 244 15.10 5.74 21.77
C ARG A 244 14.49 5.56 23.17
N THR A 245 13.28 5.01 23.30
CA THR A 245 12.55 4.99 24.59
C THR A 245 11.80 3.71 24.94
N GLY A 246 11.38 2.91 23.96
CA GLY A 246 10.46 1.78 24.13
C GLY A 246 9.06 2.19 24.61
N ASP A 247 8.67 3.46 24.48
CA ASP A 247 7.54 4.05 25.21
C ASP A 247 6.76 5.03 24.30
N THR A 248 5.65 4.55 23.77
CA THR A 248 4.73 5.27 22.86
C THR A 248 4.20 6.56 23.49
N SER A 249 3.79 6.49 24.75
CA SER A 249 3.18 7.60 25.48
C SER A 249 4.18 8.74 25.70
N ARG A 250 5.43 8.39 26.05
CA ARG A 250 6.55 9.34 26.15
C ARG A 250 7.02 9.87 24.79
N ALA A 251 6.88 9.09 23.71
CA ALA A 251 7.17 9.56 22.36
C ALA A 251 6.17 10.65 21.90
N PHE A 252 4.87 10.54 22.23
CA PHE A 252 3.91 11.62 21.95
C PHE A 252 4.32 12.96 22.60
N VAL A 253 4.66 12.92 23.90
CA VAL A 253 5.05 14.11 24.68
C VAL A 253 6.37 14.71 24.19
N ARG A 254 7.31 13.88 23.69
CA ARG A 254 8.62 14.35 23.20
C ARG A 254 8.57 14.87 21.77
N THR A 255 7.76 14.27 20.90
CA THR A 255 7.64 14.67 19.48
C THR A 255 6.63 15.79 19.28
N TYR A 256 5.39 15.62 19.76
CA TYR A 256 4.26 16.51 19.45
C TYR A 256 3.89 17.46 20.58
N ARG A 257 4.47 17.29 21.77
CA ARG A 257 4.13 18.01 23.02
C ARG A 257 2.72 17.74 23.57
N LEU A 258 2.09 16.65 23.12
CA LEU A 258 0.78 16.19 23.56
C LEU A 258 0.92 14.95 24.45
N SER A 259 0.07 14.83 25.46
CA SER A 259 -0.19 13.56 26.15
C SER A 259 -1.00 12.61 25.27
N GLN A 260 -1.03 11.32 25.64
CA GLN A 260 -1.83 10.32 24.93
C GLN A 260 -3.32 10.69 24.85
N ASN A 261 -3.90 11.24 25.92
CA ASN A 261 -5.31 11.66 25.95
C ASN A 261 -5.60 12.82 24.98
N GLU A 262 -4.64 13.75 24.80
CA GLU A 262 -4.77 14.86 23.84
C GLU A 262 -4.58 14.39 22.39
N VAL A 263 -3.69 13.42 22.17
CA VAL A 263 -3.57 12.73 20.87
C VAL A 263 -4.86 11.98 20.54
N GLU A 264 -5.43 11.25 21.50
CA GLU A 264 -6.66 10.48 21.33
C GLU A 264 -7.85 11.38 20.99
N ALA A 265 -8.07 12.46 21.75
CA ALA A 265 -9.14 13.41 21.51
C ALA A 265 -9.04 14.09 20.13
N GLY A 266 -7.83 14.48 19.71
CA GLY A 266 -7.61 15.06 18.38
C GLY A 266 -7.79 14.04 17.24
N TRP A 267 -7.39 12.80 17.45
CA TRP A 267 -7.62 11.69 16.52
C TRP A 267 -9.11 11.32 16.41
N HIS A 268 -9.88 11.37 17.50
CA HIS A 268 -11.33 11.15 17.48
C HIS A 268 -12.04 12.19 16.60
N GLU A 269 -11.68 13.48 16.71
CA GLU A 269 -12.22 14.51 15.79
C GLU A 269 -11.67 14.36 14.36
N ALA A 270 -10.43 13.86 14.17
CA ALA A 270 -9.93 13.52 12.83
C ALA A 270 -10.72 12.39 12.18
N MET A 271 -11.10 11.33 12.92
CA MET A 271 -11.98 10.26 12.46
C MET A 271 -13.37 10.79 12.08
N ALA A 272 -13.95 11.66 12.92
CA ALA A 272 -15.24 12.30 12.64
C ALA A 272 -15.18 13.20 11.39
N THR A 273 -14.15 14.04 11.28
CA THR A 273 -13.92 14.94 10.15
C THR A 273 -13.65 14.19 8.84
N LYS A 274 -12.84 13.13 8.86
CA LYS A 274 -12.60 12.28 7.67
C LYS A 274 -13.90 11.61 7.21
N THR A 275 -14.68 11.09 8.16
CA THR A 275 -15.99 10.47 7.88
C THR A 275 -16.99 11.46 7.27
N ARG A 276 -17.02 12.72 7.73
CA ARG A 276 -17.89 13.77 7.19
C ARG A 276 -17.46 14.26 5.80
N THR A 277 -16.15 14.36 5.52
CA THR A 277 -15.63 15.02 4.31
C THR A 277 -15.41 14.09 3.12
N GLU A 278 -15.01 12.84 3.35
CA GLU A 278 -14.73 11.87 2.29
C GLU A 278 -15.91 11.61 1.32
N PRO A 279 -17.18 11.49 1.77
CA PRO A 279 -18.32 11.36 0.85
C PRO A 279 -18.51 12.59 -0.04
N ILE A 280 -18.20 13.79 0.46
CA ILE A 280 -18.36 15.05 -0.25
C ILE A 280 -17.33 15.16 -1.38
N ALA A 281 -16.08 14.79 -1.14
CA ALA A 281 -15.03 14.79 -2.16
C ALA A 281 -15.41 13.93 -3.39
N TRP A 282 -15.93 12.72 -3.15
CA TRP A 282 -16.38 11.79 -4.20
C TRP A 282 -17.63 12.31 -4.94
N ALA A 283 -18.55 12.98 -4.22
CA ALA A 283 -19.71 13.62 -4.84
C ALA A 283 -19.31 14.79 -5.75
N VAL A 284 -18.30 15.59 -5.36
CA VAL A 284 -17.76 16.68 -6.19
C VAL A 284 -17.10 16.14 -7.45
N GLU A 285 -16.21 15.14 -7.34
CA GLU A 285 -15.57 14.50 -8.51
C GLU A 285 -16.62 13.92 -9.48
N THR A 286 -17.61 13.19 -8.95
CA THR A 286 -18.71 12.61 -9.75
C THR A 286 -19.54 13.70 -10.42
N THR A 287 -19.81 14.81 -9.74
CA THR A 287 -20.57 15.95 -10.30
C THR A 287 -19.80 16.62 -11.42
N ILE A 288 -18.48 16.85 -11.26
CA ILE A 288 -17.62 17.41 -12.31
C ILE A 288 -17.58 16.48 -13.53
N PHE A 289 -17.45 15.16 -13.32
CA PHE A 289 -17.49 14.18 -14.40
C PHE A 289 -18.83 14.20 -15.16
N LEU A 290 -19.96 14.24 -14.45
CA LEU A 290 -21.30 14.32 -15.06
C LEU A 290 -21.50 15.63 -15.83
N LEU A 291 -21.02 16.76 -15.31
CA LEU A 291 -21.04 18.05 -16.02
C LEU A 291 -20.19 18.01 -17.30
N LEU A 292 -19.00 17.40 -17.26
CA LEU A 292 -18.18 17.19 -18.45
C LEU A 292 -18.87 16.31 -19.49
N VAL A 293 -19.50 15.19 -19.06
CA VAL A 293 -20.30 14.32 -19.96
C VAL A 293 -21.44 15.11 -20.60
N ILE A 294 -22.16 15.95 -19.85
CA ILE A 294 -23.21 16.83 -20.39
C ILE A 294 -22.64 17.81 -21.41
N VAL A 295 -21.51 18.46 -21.13
CA VAL A 295 -20.82 19.37 -22.07
C VAL A 295 -20.41 18.65 -23.35
N PHE A 296 -19.86 17.43 -23.25
CA PHE A 296 -19.52 16.62 -24.43
C PHE A 296 -20.76 16.21 -25.24
N ILE A 297 -21.87 15.85 -24.58
CA ILE A 297 -23.15 15.56 -25.26
C ILE A 297 -23.67 16.80 -26.00
N PHE A 298 -23.64 17.99 -25.39
CA PHE A 298 -24.03 19.24 -26.04
C PHE A 298 -23.11 19.62 -27.20
N ALA A 299 -21.79 19.47 -27.03
CA ALA A 299 -20.81 19.73 -28.08
C ALA A 299 -21.00 18.77 -29.28
N TYR A 300 -21.13 17.47 -29.01
CA TYR A 300 -21.43 16.45 -30.02
C TYR A 300 -22.77 16.71 -30.72
N ALA A 301 -23.82 17.08 -29.98
CA ALA A 301 -25.11 17.43 -30.56
C ALA A 301 -25.03 18.68 -31.44
N ARG A 302 -24.27 19.71 -31.04
CA ARG A 302 -24.03 20.92 -31.83
C ARG A 302 -23.27 20.61 -33.13
N VAL A 303 -22.19 19.82 -33.05
CA VAL A 303 -21.43 19.35 -34.22
C VAL A 303 -22.33 18.51 -35.13
N ARG A 304 -23.05 17.52 -34.60
CA ARG A 304 -23.93 16.63 -35.39
C ARG A 304 -25.10 17.38 -36.04
N ARG A 305 -25.63 18.45 -35.43
CA ARG A 305 -26.59 19.37 -36.07
C ARG A 305 -25.94 20.10 -37.24
N ARG A 306 -24.77 20.74 -37.04
CA ARG A 306 -24.04 21.47 -38.08
C ARG A 306 -23.64 20.56 -39.26
N SER A 307 -23.12 19.35 -39.00
CA SER A 307 -22.73 18.40 -40.04
C SER A 307 -23.92 17.85 -40.82
N ARG A 308 -25.11 17.74 -40.23
CA ARG A 308 -26.36 17.41 -40.95
C ARG A 308 -26.78 18.52 -41.89
N GLU A 309 -26.70 19.77 -41.44
CA GLU A 309 -27.05 20.93 -42.27
C GLU A 309 -26.10 21.08 -43.47
N ILE A 310 -24.79 20.95 -43.25
CA ILE A 310 -23.78 20.97 -44.33
C ILE A 310 -24.04 19.84 -45.33
N ARG A 311 -24.33 18.62 -44.85
CA ARG A 311 -24.61 17.49 -45.75
C ARG A 311 -25.86 17.70 -46.60
N ARG A 312 -26.94 18.19 -46.00
CA ARG A 312 -28.17 18.52 -46.74
C ARG A 312 -27.92 19.54 -47.85
N ARG A 313 -27.08 20.56 -47.62
CA ARG A 313 -26.71 21.53 -48.66
C ARG A 313 -25.95 20.87 -49.82
N MET A 314 -25.00 19.99 -49.52
CA MET A 314 -24.28 19.23 -50.56
C MET A 314 -25.23 18.31 -51.33
N GLU A 315 -26.17 17.63 -50.66
CA GLU A 315 -27.20 16.81 -51.31
C GLU A 315 -28.14 17.65 -52.21
N GLU A 316 -28.51 18.87 -51.78
CA GLU A 316 -29.31 19.81 -52.58
C GLU A 316 -28.50 20.39 -53.77
N GLU A 317 -27.20 20.67 -53.59
CA GLU A 317 -26.28 21.13 -54.65
C GLU A 317 -26.00 20.03 -55.70
N GLU A 318 -25.79 18.78 -55.28
CA GLU A 318 -25.62 17.63 -56.17
C GLU A 318 -26.88 17.36 -57.02
N LEU A 319 -28.06 17.46 -56.42
CA LEU A 319 -29.34 17.32 -57.15
C LEU A 319 -29.54 18.43 -58.19
N VAL A 320 -29.20 19.68 -57.87
CA VAL A 320 -29.27 20.80 -58.82
C VAL A 320 -28.24 20.62 -59.94
N ALA A 321 -27.00 20.22 -59.62
CA ALA A 321 -25.97 19.96 -60.61
C ALA A 321 -26.37 18.83 -61.57
N GLY A 322 -26.90 17.72 -61.05
CA GLY A 322 -27.41 16.61 -61.87
C GLY A 322 -28.58 16.99 -62.76
N LEU A 323 -29.52 17.82 -62.29
CA LEU A 323 -30.61 18.35 -63.11
C LEU A 323 -30.12 19.28 -64.23
N VAL A 324 -29.09 20.10 -63.97
CA VAL A 324 -28.46 20.94 -64.99
C VAL A 324 -27.71 20.08 -66.01
N GLU A 325 -26.94 19.08 -65.58
CA GLU A 325 -26.25 18.16 -66.50
C GLU A 325 -27.24 17.35 -67.36
N GLU A 326 -28.34 16.85 -66.78
CA GLU A 326 -29.35 16.13 -67.55
C GLU A 326 -30.07 17.06 -68.55
N THR A 327 -30.33 18.32 -68.18
CA THR A 327 -30.92 19.31 -69.08
C THR A 327 -30.00 19.60 -70.27
N LEU A 328 -28.74 19.92 -70.01
CA LEU A 328 -27.72 20.14 -71.05
C LEU A 328 -27.54 18.91 -71.95
N ARG A 329 -27.61 17.71 -71.38
CA ARG A 329 -27.52 16.44 -72.12
C ARG A 329 -28.75 16.15 -72.99
N ARG A 330 -29.95 16.57 -72.58
CA ARG A 330 -31.18 16.51 -73.40
C ARG A 330 -31.13 17.51 -74.56
N GLU A 331 -30.67 18.74 -74.31
CA GLU A 331 -30.46 19.75 -75.35
C GLU A 331 -29.40 19.29 -76.37
N ALA A 332 -28.24 18.80 -75.90
CA ALA A 332 -27.17 18.29 -76.76
C ALA A 332 -27.53 17.01 -77.53
N SER A 333 -28.60 16.29 -77.15
CA SER A 333 -29.13 15.13 -77.88
C SER A 333 -30.35 15.47 -78.76
N GLY A 334 -30.69 16.76 -78.90
CA GLY A 334 -31.77 17.23 -79.79
C GLY A 334 -33.19 16.98 -79.29
N LEU A 335 -33.36 16.54 -78.04
CA LEU A 335 -34.66 16.30 -77.42
C LEU A 335 -35.19 17.60 -76.80
N GLY A 336 -35.89 18.39 -77.63
CA GLY A 336 -36.53 19.64 -77.23
C GLY A 336 -37.54 19.48 -76.06
N PRO A 337 -37.86 20.59 -75.36
CA PRO A 337 -38.59 20.55 -74.11
C PRO A 337 -40.00 19.97 -74.28
N LYS A 338 -40.37 19.03 -73.39
CA LYS A 338 -41.73 18.48 -73.32
C LYS A 338 -42.72 19.64 -73.02
N PRO A 339 -43.79 19.81 -73.81
CA PRO A 339 -44.73 20.92 -73.60
C PRO A 339 -45.41 20.83 -72.24
N ARG A 340 -45.71 21.99 -71.65
CA ARG A 340 -46.54 22.09 -70.45
C ARG A 340 -47.96 21.60 -70.78
N PRO A 341 -48.66 20.91 -69.86
CA PRO A 341 -50.10 20.70 -70.02
C PRO A 341 -50.82 22.05 -70.02
N SER A 342 -51.66 22.29 -71.03
CA SER A 342 -52.44 23.52 -71.17
C SER A 342 -53.63 23.52 -70.24
N THR A 343 -53.68 24.47 -69.31
CA THR A 343 -54.86 24.74 -68.47
C THR A 343 -55.85 25.64 -69.21
N ASP A 344 -56.51 25.10 -70.23
CA ASP A 344 -57.65 25.73 -70.91
C ASP A 344 -58.42 24.67 -71.75
N ASP A 345 -59.31 23.91 -71.12
CA ASP A 345 -60.46 23.28 -71.81
C ASP A 345 -61.63 22.91 -70.86
N GLU A 346 -62.06 23.87 -70.03
CA GLU A 346 -63.38 23.80 -69.36
C GLU A 346 -64.31 24.90 -69.90
N ARG A 347 -64.80 24.75 -71.14
CA ARG A 347 -65.97 25.52 -71.58
C ARG A 347 -66.83 24.90 -72.70
N GLY A 348 -67.71 23.98 -72.28
CA GLY A 348 -69.07 23.92 -72.82
C GLY A 348 -69.33 22.96 -73.98
N ALA A 349 -69.78 21.76 -73.63
CA ALA A 349 -70.69 20.98 -74.46
C ALA A 349 -71.99 20.74 -73.66
N GLY A 350 -73.05 21.47 -74.02
CA GLY A 350 -74.39 21.27 -73.49
C GLY A 350 -75.37 21.09 -74.66
N GLY A 351 -76.18 20.03 -74.59
CA GLY A 351 -77.15 19.63 -75.60
C GLY A 351 -77.93 18.42 -75.13
#